data_AF-A0A7K2LVG9-F1
#
_entry.id   AF-A0A7K2LVG9-F1
#
_cell.length_a   1.000
_cell.length_b   1.000
_cell.length_c   1.000
_cell.angle_alpha   90.00
_cell.angle_beta   90.00
_cell.angle_gamma   90.00
#
_symmetry.space_group_name_H-M   'P 1'
#
loop_
_entity.id
_entity.type
_entity.pdbx_description
1 polymer ?
#
loop_
_entity_poly.entity_id
_entity_poly.type
_entity_poly.pdbx_seq_one_letter_code
_entity_poly.pdbx_strand_id
1 'polypeptide(L)'
;MASTLAHEQQNRRAERTAPTGQGQRQAPEQWPQPPGPYATHDVTNQPPPLSPYDASEDAALLEGLRREGARWAERDVRRLGALAGSAEAQEWAEQANRHEPELRTHDRYGNRIDEVDFHPSWHHLMRTAVAEGLAGAPWADGRPGAH
;
A
#
# COMPACT_ATOMS: atom_id res chain seq x y z
N MET A 1 28.54 -79.58 8.41
CA MET A 1 29.73 -79.44 7.54
C MET A 1 29.43 -78.32 6.54
N ALA A 2 29.95 -77.09 6.54
CA ALA A 2 30.67 -76.22 7.49
C ALA A 2 30.44 -74.75 6.99
N SER A 3 30.80 -73.62 7.61
CA SER A 3 31.50 -73.28 8.86
C SER A 3 30.97 -71.89 9.32
N THR A 4 30.59 -71.68 10.59
CA THR A 4 31.44 -71.22 11.71
C THR A 4 31.81 -69.72 11.70
N LEU A 5 31.20 -68.95 12.62
CA LEU A 5 31.69 -67.73 13.32
C LEU A 5 32.51 -66.68 12.54
N ALA A 6 31.89 -65.51 12.26
CA ALA A 6 32.53 -64.18 12.39
C ALA A 6 31.50 -63.03 12.34
N HIS A 7 31.85 -61.88 12.93
CA HIS A 7 31.21 -60.54 12.76
C HIS A 7 29.89 -60.19 13.51
N GLU A 8 29.68 -60.70 14.72
CA GLU A 8 28.76 -60.06 15.71
C GLU A 8 29.50 -59.23 16.79
N GLN A 9 30.76 -58.83 16.53
CA GLN A 9 31.58 -58.04 17.47
C GLN A 9 32.56 -57.08 16.75
N GLN A 10 32.09 -56.19 15.86
CA GLN A 10 32.97 -55.13 15.32
C GLN A 10 32.20 -53.86 14.92
N ASN A 11 31.93 -52.98 15.91
CA ASN A 11 31.93 -51.50 15.81
C ASN A 11 31.05 -50.80 16.87
N ARG A 12 31.31 -51.07 18.15
CA ARG A 12 31.13 -50.04 19.20
C ARG A 12 32.46 -49.33 19.45
N ARG A 13 32.74 -48.28 18.67
CA ARG A 13 33.63 -47.14 19.01
C ARG A 13 33.84 -46.22 17.80
N ALA A 14 33.23 -45.04 17.81
CA ALA A 14 33.79 -43.77 17.30
C ALA A 14 32.79 -42.62 17.52
N GLU A 15 32.48 -42.29 18.77
CA GLU A 15 31.97 -40.95 19.06
C GLU A 15 33.11 -39.94 18.84
N ARG A 16 32.93 -38.97 17.95
CA ARG A 16 33.78 -37.78 17.91
C ARG A 16 33.00 -36.57 17.37
N THR A 17 32.70 -35.68 18.29
CA THR A 17 31.88 -34.48 18.13
C THR A 17 32.52 -33.46 17.18
N ALA A 18 31.71 -32.84 16.32
CA ALA A 18 32.00 -31.62 15.56
C ALA A 18 30.68 -30.82 15.37
N PRO A 19 30.73 -29.49 15.19
CA PRO A 19 29.89 -28.62 16.02
C PRO A 19 28.54 -28.20 15.46
N THR A 20 27.67 -27.85 16.41
CA THR A 20 26.47 -27.02 16.24
C THR A 20 26.76 -25.77 15.42
N GLY A 21 25.98 -25.55 14.37
CA GLY A 21 26.15 -24.42 13.46
C GLY A 21 25.07 -24.32 12.39
N GLN A 22 23.83 -24.69 12.70
CA GLN A 22 22.69 -24.51 11.80
C GLN A 22 22.25 -23.03 11.76
N GLY A 23 23.11 -22.18 11.20
CA GLY A 23 22.62 -20.94 10.59
C GLY A 23 21.71 -21.35 9.43
N GLN A 24 20.41 -21.11 9.59
CA GLN A 24 19.45 -21.28 8.50
C GLN A 24 19.86 -20.32 7.38
N ARG A 25 20.51 -20.86 6.34
CA ARG A 25 20.80 -20.09 5.12
C ARG A 25 19.46 -19.62 4.57
N GLN A 26 19.37 -18.32 4.39
CA GLN A 26 18.21 -17.66 3.81
C GLN A 26 17.86 -18.32 2.46
N ALA A 27 16.57 -18.35 2.13
CA ALA A 27 16.10 -18.87 0.85
C ALA A 27 16.85 -18.18 -0.30
N PRO A 28 17.14 -18.88 -1.41
CA PRO A 28 17.91 -18.30 -2.49
C PRO A 28 17.22 -17.05 -3.03
N GLU A 29 17.99 -15.99 -3.09
CA GLU A 29 17.69 -14.73 -3.77
C GLU A 29 17.09 -15.06 -5.15
N GLN A 30 15.85 -14.62 -5.40
CA GLN A 30 15.11 -14.99 -6.60
C GLN A 30 15.75 -14.32 -7.80
N TRP A 31 16.65 -15.03 -8.50
CA TRP A 31 17.25 -14.52 -9.72
C TRP A 31 16.17 -14.16 -10.75
N PRO A 32 16.31 -13.02 -11.44
CA PRO A 32 15.37 -12.60 -12.47
C PRO A 32 15.25 -13.71 -13.51
N GLN A 33 14.02 -14.07 -13.86
CA GLN A 33 13.77 -15.12 -14.83
C GLN A 33 14.26 -14.66 -16.21
N PRO A 34 14.90 -15.55 -17.00
CA PRO A 34 15.31 -15.20 -18.35
C PRO A 34 14.07 -14.79 -19.16
N PRO A 35 14.19 -13.78 -20.02
CA PRO A 35 13.02 -13.19 -20.62
C PRO A 35 12.42 -14.15 -21.68
N GLY A 36 11.11 -14.04 -21.91
CA GLY A 36 10.38 -15.01 -22.74
C GLY A 36 10.90 -15.11 -24.18
N PRO A 37 10.50 -16.15 -24.96
CA PRO A 37 11.10 -16.49 -26.27
C PRO A 37 10.96 -15.43 -27.39
N TYR A 38 10.31 -14.30 -27.10
CA TYR A 38 10.13 -13.16 -28.02
C TYR A 38 10.62 -11.83 -27.43
N ALA A 39 11.27 -11.84 -26.27
CA ALA A 39 11.76 -10.64 -25.64
C ALA A 39 13.00 -10.10 -26.36
N THR A 40 13.02 -8.78 -26.56
CA THR A 40 14.11 -8.09 -27.29
C THR A 40 15.18 -7.51 -26.38
N HIS A 41 14.88 -7.35 -25.08
CA HIS A 41 15.76 -6.81 -24.05
C HIS A 41 15.20 -7.12 -22.65
N ASP A 42 16.05 -7.01 -21.62
CA ASP A 42 15.63 -7.00 -20.23
C ASP A 42 15.28 -5.58 -19.77
N VAL A 43 14.09 -5.41 -19.16
CA VAL A 43 13.69 -4.13 -18.56
C VAL A 43 14.33 -4.01 -17.17
N THR A 44 15.32 -3.13 -17.06
CA THR A 44 16.07 -2.89 -15.82
C THR A 44 15.92 -1.44 -15.34
N ASN A 45 16.46 -1.11 -14.16
CA ASN A 45 16.42 0.22 -13.56
C ASN A 45 14.99 0.82 -13.44
N GLN A 46 13.99 -0.02 -13.19
CA GLN A 46 12.65 0.45 -12.84
C GLN A 46 12.56 0.67 -11.33
N PRO A 47 12.18 1.86 -10.85
CA PRO A 47 11.87 2.04 -9.44
C PRO A 47 10.61 1.22 -9.09
N PRO A 48 10.47 0.76 -7.83
CA PRO A 48 9.21 0.20 -7.37
C PRO A 48 8.10 1.26 -7.41
N PRO A 49 6.81 0.87 -7.50
CA PRO A 49 5.70 1.78 -7.33
C PRO A 49 5.78 2.53 -5.98
N LEU A 50 5.36 3.80 -5.97
CA LEU A 50 5.37 4.63 -4.75
C LEU A 50 4.31 4.21 -3.73
N SER A 51 3.22 3.56 -4.16
CA SER A 51 2.15 3.12 -3.27
C SER A 51 2.45 1.74 -2.67
N PRO A 52 2.13 1.50 -1.37
CA PRO A 52 1.56 2.45 -0.41
C PRO A 52 2.61 3.36 0.26
N TYR A 53 2.21 4.58 0.59
CA TYR A 53 2.98 5.50 1.44
C TYR A 53 2.05 6.32 2.36
N ASP A 54 2.60 7.01 3.36
CA ASP A 54 1.85 7.97 4.17
C ASP A 54 2.17 9.40 3.71
N ALA A 55 1.20 10.08 3.10
CA ALA A 55 1.34 11.44 2.61
C ALA A 55 1.49 12.50 3.72
N SER A 56 1.33 12.12 5.00
CA SER A 56 1.58 12.99 6.15
C SER A 56 3.02 12.95 6.68
N GLU A 57 3.87 12.04 6.18
CA GLU A 57 5.29 11.96 6.56
C GLU A 57 6.17 13.06 5.94
N ASP A 58 5.60 14.26 5.79
CA ASP A 58 6.30 15.49 5.44
C ASP A 58 6.67 16.27 6.72
N ALA A 59 7.96 16.53 6.91
CA ALA A 59 8.46 17.20 8.10
C ALA A 59 7.99 18.67 8.22
N ALA A 60 7.87 19.38 7.09
CA ALA A 60 7.45 20.78 7.07
C ALA A 60 5.95 20.93 7.37
N LEU A 61 5.11 20.01 6.88
CA LEU A 61 3.70 19.89 7.22
C LEU A 61 3.52 19.68 8.73
N LEU A 62 4.20 18.68 9.30
CA LEU A 62 4.08 18.32 10.71
C LEU A 62 4.68 19.37 11.66
N GLU A 63 5.73 20.07 11.25
CA GLU A 63 6.24 21.24 11.98
C GLU A 63 5.26 22.41 11.90
N GLY A 64 4.73 22.71 10.71
CA GLY A 64 3.73 23.75 10.48
C GLY A 64 2.52 23.59 11.39
N LEU A 65 1.90 22.41 11.42
CA LEU A 65 0.78 22.10 12.32
C LEU A 65 1.09 22.42 13.79
N ARG A 66 2.31 22.16 14.26
CA ARG A 66 2.70 22.40 15.65
C ARG A 66 3.00 23.88 15.92
N ARG A 67 3.56 24.59 14.94
CA ARG A 67 3.89 26.02 15.01
C ARG A 67 2.63 26.89 15.01
N GLU A 68 1.67 26.59 14.14
CA GLU A 68 0.42 27.36 14.01
C GLU A 68 -0.69 26.92 15.00
N GLY A 69 -0.35 26.13 16.04
CA GLY A 69 -1.28 25.70 17.10
C GLY A 69 -2.19 24.52 16.77
N ALA A 70 -2.18 24.03 15.53
CA ALA A 70 -2.97 22.90 15.03
C ALA A 70 -2.44 21.49 15.41
N ARG A 71 -1.56 21.36 16.42
CA ARG A 71 -1.02 20.06 16.90
C ARG A 71 -2.12 19.04 17.20
N TRP A 72 -3.29 19.52 17.66
CA TRP A 72 -4.45 18.68 17.97
C TRP A 72 -4.97 17.89 16.75
N ALA A 73 -4.71 18.35 15.53
CA ALA A 73 -5.11 17.69 14.29
C ALA A 73 -4.10 16.62 13.80
N GLU A 74 -2.89 16.53 14.39
CA GLU A 74 -1.79 15.70 13.85
C GLU A 74 -2.20 14.21 13.67
N ARG A 75 -2.99 13.65 14.60
CA ARG A 75 -3.49 12.27 14.49
C ARG A 75 -4.39 12.07 13.27
N ASP A 76 -5.26 13.04 13.01
CA ASP A 76 -6.28 12.92 11.96
C ASP A 76 -5.66 13.21 10.59
N VAL A 77 -4.72 14.16 10.51
CA VAL A 77 -3.85 14.37 9.34
C VAL A 77 -3.05 13.11 9.00
N ARG A 78 -2.50 12.39 9.99
CA ARG A 78 -1.80 11.11 9.74
C ARG A 78 -2.71 10.02 9.19
N ARG A 79 -3.90 9.89 9.78
CA ARG A 79 -4.91 8.92 9.32
C ARG A 79 -5.36 9.20 7.88
N LEU A 80 -5.53 10.47 7.52
CA LEU A 80 -5.84 10.87 6.14
C LEU A 80 -4.63 10.74 5.19
N GLY A 81 -3.41 11.02 5.66
CA GLY A 81 -2.17 10.86 4.88
C GLY A 81 -1.90 9.42 4.45
N ALA A 82 -2.08 8.47 5.38
CA ALA A 82 -1.99 7.04 5.10
C ALA A 82 -3.08 6.56 4.14
N LEU A 83 -4.30 7.11 4.23
CA LEU A 83 -5.37 6.83 3.27
C LEU A 83 -5.03 7.39 1.88
N ALA A 84 -4.57 8.64 1.80
CA ALA A 84 -4.28 9.33 0.54
C ALA A 84 -3.15 8.67 -0.27
N GLY A 85 -2.13 8.13 0.40
CA GLY A 85 -1.04 7.38 -0.25
C GLY A 85 -1.35 5.89 -0.50
N SER A 86 -2.53 5.40 -0.11
CA SER A 86 -2.95 4.01 -0.34
C SER A 86 -3.28 3.73 -1.82
N ALA A 87 -3.14 2.47 -2.23
CA ALA A 87 -3.50 2.04 -3.58
C ALA A 87 -5.00 2.20 -3.87
N GLU A 88 -5.86 2.06 -2.86
CA GLU A 88 -7.32 2.23 -3.00
C GLU A 88 -7.69 3.69 -3.32
N ALA A 89 -7.10 4.67 -2.62
CA ALA A 89 -7.35 6.08 -2.90
C ALA A 89 -6.78 6.51 -4.27
N GLN A 90 -5.64 5.93 -4.68
CA GLN A 90 -5.06 6.15 -6.00
C GLN A 90 -5.93 5.56 -7.12
N GLU A 91 -6.47 4.35 -6.95
CA GLU A 91 -7.45 3.77 -7.86
C GLU A 91 -8.72 4.64 -7.95
N TRP A 92 -9.23 5.15 -6.82
CA TRP A 92 -10.36 6.07 -6.86
C TRP A 92 -10.05 7.35 -7.64
N ALA A 93 -8.85 7.92 -7.46
CA ALA A 93 -8.42 9.10 -8.20
C ALA A 93 -8.25 8.81 -9.70
N GLU A 94 -7.64 7.69 -10.08
CA GLU A 94 -7.48 7.28 -11.48
C GLU A 94 -8.85 7.11 -12.16
N GLN A 95 -9.76 6.36 -11.53
CA GLN A 95 -11.09 6.11 -12.08
C GLN A 95 -11.94 7.38 -12.15
N ALA A 96 -11.87 8.27 -11.16
CA ALA A 96 -12.60 9.53 -11.17
C ALA A 96 -12.09 10.54 -12.22
N ASN A 97 -10.82 10.45 -12.63
CA ASN A 97 -10.27 11.27 -13.72
C ASN A 97 -10.43 10.61 -15.10
N ARG A 98 -10.38 9.28 -15.19
CA ARG A 98 -10.60 8.54 -16.45
C ARG A 98 -12.06 8.60 -16.91
N HIS A 99 -12.99 8.63 -15.97
CA HIS A 99 -14.43 8.66 -16.24
C HIS A 99 -14.99 10.06 -15.91
N GLU A 100 -14.88 10.97 -16.90
CA GLU A 100 -15.39 12.33 -16.80
C GLU A 100 -16.90 12.39 -16.49
N PRO A 101 -17.41 13.42 -15.81
CA PRO A 101 -18.84 13.53 -15.47
C PRO A 101 -19.73 13.76 -16.70
N GLU A 102 -20.85 13.05 -16.77
CA GLU A 102 -21.78 13.12 -17.90
C GLU A 102 -23.00 14.01 -17.61
N LEU A 103 -23.18 15.10 -18.36
CA LEU A 103 -24.36 15.96 -18.27
C LEU A 103 -25.58 15.32 -18.92
N ARG A 104 -26.62 15.07 -18.12
CA ARG A 104 -27.90 14.49 -18.54
C ARG A 104 -28.98 15.56 -18.46
N THR A 105 -29.18 16.27 -19.57
CA THR A 105 -30.19 17.33 -19.66
C THR A 105 -31.62 16.79 -19.61
N HIS A 106 -31.87 15.60 -20.17
CA HIS A 106 -33.22 15.02 -20.28
C HIS A 106 -33.25 13.53 -19.92
N ASP A 107 -34.41 13.06 -19.46
CA ASP A 107 -34.71 11.64 -19.27
C ASP A 107 -35.07 10.92 -20.60
N ARG A 108 -35.34 9.62 -20.51
CA ARG A 108 -35.69 8.79 -21.68
C ARG A 108 -37.05 9.12 -22.33
N TYR A 109 -37.86 9.96 -21.71
CA TYR A 109 -39.17 10.40 -22.19
C TYR A 109 -39.14 11.84 -22.72
N GLY A 110 -38.01 12.54 -22.62
CA GLY A 110 -37.85 13.93 -23.03
C GLY A 110 -38.22 14.96 -21.95
N ASN A 111 -38.40 14.55 -20.69
CA ASN A 111 -38.53 15.49 -19.58
C ASN A 111 -37.14 16.04 -19.24
N ARG A 112 -37.03 17.34 -18.95
CA ARG A 112 -35.77 17.97 -18.52
C ARG A 112 -35.47 17.60 -17.07
N ILE A 113 -34.22 17.19 -16.79
CA ILE A 113 -33.75 16.80 -15.44
C ILE A 113 -32.51 17.58 -14.99
N ASP A 114 -31.66 18.03 -15.91
CA ASP A 114 -30.42 18.79 -15.63
C ASP A 114 -29.47 18.15 -14.60
N GLU A 115 -29.35 16.83 -14.61
CA GLU A 115 -28.50 16.06 -13.70
C GLU A 115 -27.09 15.85 -14.28
N VAL A 116 -26.11 15.57 -13.43
CA VAL A 116 -24.75 15.17 -13.84
C VAL A 116 -24.40 13.85 -13.17
N ASP A 117 -24.17 12.82 -13.97
CA ASP A 117 -23.74 11.51 -13.50
C ASP A 117 -22.21 11.49 -13.29
N PHE A 118 -21.77 10.91 -12.18
CA PHE A 118 -20.34 10.78 -11.84
C PHE A 118 -19.98 9.31 -11.61
N HIS A 119 -18.72 8.95 -11.89
CA HIS A 119 -18.21 7.63 -11.56
C HIS A 119 -18.25 7.37 -10.03
N PRO A 120 -18.60 6.15 -9.54
CA PRO A 120 -18.69 5.87 -8.11
C PRO A 120 -17.47 6.31 -7.28
N SER A 121 -16.26 6.20 -7.85
CA SER A 121 -15.00 6.66 -7.21
C SER A 121 -15.01 8.14 -6.83
N TRP A 122 -15.62 9.02 -7.63
CA TRP A 122 -15.82 10.42 -7.26
C TRP A 122 -16.64 10.54 -5.97
N HIS A 123 -17.72 9.77 -5.85
CA HIS A 123 -18.53 9.75 -4.64
C HIS A 123 -17.79 9.13 -3.44
N HIS A 124 -16.84 8.20 -3.63
CA HIS A 124 -15.95 7.74 -2.56
C HIS A 124 -15.04 8.88 -2.07
N LEU A 125 -14.35 9.57 -2.98
CA LEU A 125 -13.50 10.72 -2.66
C LEU A 125 -14.28 11.82 -1.94
N MET A 126 -15.47 12.19 -2.44
CA MET A 126 -16.32 13.22 -1.82
C MET A 126 -16.86 12.81 -0.45
N ARG A 127 -17.27 11.54 -0.26
CA ARG A 127 -17.68 11.04 1.08
C ARG A 127 -16.53 11.12 2.08
N THR A 128 -15.34 10.70 1.68
CA THR A 128 -14.13 10.80 2.51
C THR A 128 -13.83 12.26 2.86
N ALA A 129 -13.72 13.15 1.87
CA ALA A 129 -13.42 14.56 2.11
C ALA A 129 -14.42 15.25 3.05
N VAL A 130 -15.72 14.95 2.93
CA VAL A 130 -16.76 15.48 3.82
C VAL A 130 -16.66 14.88 5.23
N ALA A 131 -16.44 13.57 5.36
CA ALA A 131 -16.30 12.90 6.66
C ALA A 131 -15.05 13.37 7.44
N GLU A 132 -13.96 13.67 6.72
CA GLU A 132 -12.73 14.27 7.25
C GLU A 132 -12.85 15.79 7.49
N GLY A 133 -14.00 16.40 7.19
CA GLY A 133 -14.29 17.80 7.49
C GLY A 133 -13.68 18.83 6.53
N LEU A 134 -13.09 18.43 5.40
CA LEU A 134 -12.49 19.37 4.42
C LEU A 134 -13.50 20.41 3.90
N ALA A 135 -14.80 20.08 3.93
CA ALA A 135 -15.88 20.96 3.50
C ALA A 135 -16.35 21.98 4.56
N GLY A 136 -15.86 21.94 5.81
CA GLY A 136 -16.39 22.84 6.83
C GLY A 136 -15.81 22.79 8.26
N ALA A 137 -14.80 21.98 8.54
CA ALA A 137 -14.18 21.88 9.87
C ALA A 137 -13.79 23.24 10.50
N PRO A 138 -13.25 24.24 9.74
CA PRO A 138 -12.94 25.55 10.31
C PRO A 138 -14.16 26.27 10.90
N TRP A 139 -15.35 26.05 10.34
CA TRP A 139 -16.60 26.70 10.78
C TRP A 139 -17.33 25.91 11.88
N ALA A 140 -16.87 24.70 12.19
CA ALA A 140 -17.51 23.81 13.16
C ALA A 140 -16.97 23.98 14.59
N ASP A 141 -15.76 24.53 14.76
CA ASP A 141 -15.08 24.64 16.06
C ASP A 141 -14.21 25.91 16.13
N GLY A 142 -14.45 26.76 17.12
CA GLY A 142 -13.72 28.03 17.33
C GLY A 142 -12.36 27.91 18.02
N ARG A 143 -11.79 26.71 18.15
CA ARG A 143 -10.47 26.50 18.76
C ARG A 143 -9.33 27.17 17.95
N PRO A 144 -8.21 27.54 18.60
CA PRO A 144 -7.01 27.97 17.90
C PRO A 144 -6.50 26.92 16.89
N GLY A 145 -6.09 27.39 15.70
CA GLY A 145 -5.59 26.55 14.61
C GLY A 145 -6.68 25.79 13.83
N ALA A 146 -7.95 26.22 13.91
CA ALA A 146 -9.05 25.66 13.11
C ALA A 146 -9.18 26.27 11.70
N HIS A 147 -8.64 27.47 11.47
CA HIS A 147 -8.63 28.21 10.20
C HIS A 147 -7.20 28.40 9.69
#